data_AF-A0A952NNK8-F1
#
_entry.id   AF-A0A952NNK8-F1
#
_cell.length_a   1.000
_cell.length_b   1.000
_cell.length_c   1.000
_cell.angle_alpha   90.00
_cell.angle_beta   90.00
_cell.angle_gamma   90.00
#
_symmetry.space_group_name_H-M   'P 1'
#
loop_
_entity.id
_entity.type
_entity.pdbx_description
1 polymer ?
#
loop_
_entity_poly.entity_id
_entity_poly.type
_entity_poly.pdbx_seq_one_letter_code
_entity_poly.pdbx_strand_id
1 'polypeptide(L)'
;MGIQSRLFFAAICLFLPALSAAGDFETDLKSLRYALQFSRFSDRDLEKFQDPTRGRQEYRLGPDRAPWAGNYFPMADGGIAHRWQTPSTQIRSGDKVGDTREHFQNMSPSLIAQLSPVEKYDLLRGRYDFPATKYELQNRGPRRDMKPESWEGFCNGVRCAGINLREPKYPVVMTNPDGIRILFEPADLKALSGASYFYVEKYAQMGAPSREGRHESQPNAAAFDLILRFFVGEKRKAFVIDSHLGSEIWNESVIGYKREVSAPEELTPEERRGRPWAKSKVTVKGYLETLGEIDIVESNLETRERVAAGEIAKQVNIKYTLYLDASGQARDGEWQNHGRYNRGVDFVWFGGGGGDDASYRNGGPRRESLDFSVIRRLFGRSQKPQCSRVLLTQ
;
A
#
# COMPACT_ATOMS: atom_id res chain seq x y z
N MET A 1 20.43 -3.91 41.40
CA MET A 1 20.99 -2.96 40.41
C MET A 1 20.55 -3.47 39.04
N GLY A 2 19.46 -3.02 38.44
CA GLY A 2 19.11 -1.63 38.15
C GLY A 2 19.00 -1.49 36.63
N ILE A 3 17.95 -2.09 36.08
CA ILE A 3 17.10 -1.70 34.94
C ILE A 3 17.68 -0.62 34.00
N GLN A 4 17.96 -0.97 32.74
CA GLN A 4 17.49 -0.20 31.56
C GLN A 4 17.34 -1.15 30.36
N SER A 5 16.18 -1.80 30.30
CA SER A 5 15.61 -2.42 29.09
C SER A 5 15.17 -1.31 28.13
N ARG A 6 15.98 -1.02 27.11
CA ARG A 6 15.54 -0.22 25.96
C ARG A 6 14.71 -1.11 25.04
N LEU A 7 13.39 -1.07 25.21
CA LEU A 7 12.43 -1.48 24.20
C LEU A 7 12.66 -0.68 22.91
N PHE A 8 13.38 -1.26 21.95
CA PHE A 8 13.29 -0.83 20.57
C PHE A 8 12.11 -1.57 19.95
N PHE A 9 10.96 -0.91 19.94
CA PHE A 9 9.82 -1.29 19.11
C PHE A 9 10.31 -1.40 17.66
N ALA A 10 10.02 -2.52 16.99
CA ALA A 10 9.99 -2.54 15.54
C ALA A 10 9.11 -1.37 15.10
N ALA A 11 9.68 -0.50 14.27
CA ALA A 11 8.96 0.55 13.59
C ALA A 11 8.08 -0.07 12.50
N ILE A 12 7.09 -0.86 12.90
CA ILE A 12 5.77 -0.83 12.26
C ILE A 12 5.37 0.65 12.32
N CYS A 13 4.87 1.22 11.23
CA CYS A 13 4.28 2.56 11.20
C CYS A 13 3.13 2.66 12.22
N LEU A 14 3.47 2.77 13.50
CA LEU A 14 2.58 3.04 14.60
C LEU A 14 2.59 4.55 14.77
N PHE A 15 1.79 5.23 13.96
CA PHE A 15 1.27 6.52 14.37
C PHE A 15 0.33 6.26 15.55
N LEU A 16 0.53 7.02 16.62
CA LEU A 16 -0.12 6.91 17.92
C LEU A 16 -1.63 6.67 17.79
N PRO A 17 -2.20 5.64 18.44
CA PRO A 17 -3.64 5.51 18.55
C PRO A 17 -4.14 6.56 19.56
N ALA A 18 -4.90 7.54 19.10
CA ALA A 18 -5.89 8.12 19.98
C ALA A 18 -6.89 6.99 20.29
N LEU A 19 -7.03 6.64 21.56
CA LEU A 19 -8.12 5.76 22.01
C LEU A 19 -9.43 6.42 21.57
N SER A 20 -10.11 5.80 20.62
CA SER A 20 -11.49 6.09 20.24
C SER A 20 -12.15 4.75 20.05
N ALA A 21 -13.41 4.64 20.48
CA ALA A 21 -14.34 3.63 20.03
C ALA A 21 -14.41 3.59 18.48
N ALA A 22 -15.15 2.63 17.91
CA ALA A 22 -15.44 2.57 16.48
C ALA A 22 -15.61 3.98 15.85
N GLY A 23 -15.04 4.18 14.66
CA GLY A 23 -14.86 5.50 14.05
C GLY A 23 -16.13 6.35 14.12
N ASP A 24 -15.99 7.55 14.65
CA ASP A 24 -17.02 8.58 14.60
C ASP A 24 -17.19 9.04 13.14
N PHE A 25 -18.43 9.09 12.65
CA PHE A 25 -18.74 9.41 11.25
C PHE A 25 -18.13 10.75 10.81
N GLU A 26 -18.20 11.78 11.65
CA GLU A 26 -17.68 13.12 11.33
C GLU A 26 -16.14 13.14 11.31
N THR A 27 -15.51 12.38 12.19
CA THR A 27 -14.06 12.20 12.21
C THR A 27 -13.56 11.52 10.94
N ASP A 28 -14.20 10.41 10.54
CA ASP A 28 -13.85 9.70 9.31
C ASP A 28 -14.20 10.54 8.06
N LEU A 29 -15.30 11.28 8.07
CA LEU A 29 -15.64 12.19 6.97
C LEU A 29 -14.60 13.30 6.78
N LYS A 30 -13.99 13.82 7.86
CA LYS A 30 -12.87 14.76 7.79
C LYS A 30 -11.64 14.12 7.14
N SER A 31 -11.30 12.89 7.53
CA SER A 31 -10.22 12.12 6.89
C SER A 31 -10.48 11.93 5.39
N LEU A 32 -11.72 11.68 4.98
CA LEU A 32 -12.10 11.54 3.56
C LEU A 32 -11.92 12.85 2.82
N ARG A 33 -12.38 13.98 3.38
CA ARG A 33 -12.21 15.30 2.77
C ARG A 33 -10.73 15.67 2.63
N TYR A 34 -9.89 15.35 3.61
CA TYR A 34 -8.44 15.53 3.50
C TYR A 34 -7.84 14.67 2.37
N ALA A 35 -8.27 13.40 2.26
CA ALA A 35 -7.85 12.52 1.16
C ALA A 35 -8.25 13.02 -0.22
N LEU A 36 -9.45 13.58 -0.36
CA LEU A 36 -9.93 14.23 -1.59
C LEU A 36 -9.07 15.47 -1.91
N GLN A 37 -8.79 16.32 -0.91
CA GLN A 37 -8.00 17.53 -1.07
C GLN A 37 -6.60 17.22 -1.62
N PHE A 38 -5.85 16.31 -0.99
CA PHE A 38 -4.51 15.98 -1.48
C PHE A 38 -4.52 15.17 -2.78
N SER A 39 -5.62 14.49 -3.09
CA SER A 39 -5.84 13.85 -4.39
C SER A 39 -6.31 14.82 -5.48
N ARG A 40 -6.50 16.10 -5.14
CA ARG A 40 -7.02 17.16 -6.04
C ARG A 40 -8.41 16.83 -6.61
N PHE A 41 -9.24 16.18 -5.82
CA PHE A 41 -10.63 15.89 -6.16
C PHE A 41 -11.55 16.90 -5.49
N SER A 42 -12.55 17.37 -6.24
CA SER A 42 -13.63 18.17 -5.66
C SER A 42 -14.55 17.30 -4.79
N ASP A 43 -14.89 17.83 -3.62
CA ASP A 43 -15.84 17.27 -2.65
C ASP A 43 -17.25 17.88 -2.77
N ARG A 44 -17.49 18.73 -3.79
CA ARG A 44 -18.77 19.45 -3.99
C ARG A 44 -19.99 18.55 -3.96
N ASP A 45 -19.86 17.34 -4.51
CA ASP A 45 -20.96 16.37 -4.60
C ASP A 45 -20.93 15.31 -3.49
N LEU A 46 -19.95 15.33 -2.59
CA LEU A 46 -19.77 14.30 -1.56
C LEU A 46 -21.01 14.15 -0.68
N GLU A 47 -21.65 15.27 -0.31
CA GLU A 47 -22.84 15.29 0.55
C GLU A 47 -24.04 14.58 -0.10
N LYS A 48 -24.16 14.64 -1.44
CA LYS A 48 -25.23 13.93 -2.15
C LYS A 48 -25.09 12.42 -2.01
N PHE A 49 -23.87 11.92 -1.81
CA PHE A 49 -23.63 10.50 -1.61
C PHE A 49 -24.02 10.05 -0.20
N GLN A 50 -24.37 10.93 0.74
CA GLN A 50 -24.91 10.46 2.03
C GLN A 50 -26.28 9.78 1.86
N ASP A 51 -27.03 10.08 0.81
CA ASP A 51 -28.12 9.22 0.36
C ASP A 51 -27.52 7.87 -0.12
N PRO A 52 -27.80 6.75 0.57
CA PRO A 52 -27.18 5.46 0.27
C PRO A 52 -27.65 4.88 -1.06
N THR A 53 -28.64 5.47 -1.74
CA THR A 53 -29.09 5.03 -3.06
C THR A 53 -28.34 5.72 -4.21
N ARG A 54 -27.60 6.80 -3.93
CA ARG A 54 -26.86 7.58 -4.92
C ARG A 54 -25.56 6.92 -5.34
N GLY A 55 -25.23 7.05 -6.62
CA GLY A 55 -24.02 6.49 -7.22
C GLY A 55 -24.22 5.08 -7.74
N ARG A 56 -23.12 4.44 -8.15
CA ARG A 56 -23.14 3.08 -8.69
C ARG A 56 -23.27 2.04 -7.57
N GLN A 57 -24.05 0.99 -7.83
CA GLN A 57 -24.17 -0.17 -6.94
C GLN A 57 -23.05 -1.20 -7.18
N GLU A 58 -22.48 -1.22 -8.37
CA GLU A 58 -21.26 -1.94 -8.67
C GLU A 58 -20.31 -1.09 -9.52
N TYR A 59 -19.01 -1.24 -9.29
CA TYR A 59 -17.99 -0.63 -10.13
C TYR A 59 -16.66 -1.33 -9.94
N ARG A 60 -15.89 -1.47 -11.03
CA ARG A 60 -14.50 -1.90 -11.02
C ARG A 60 -13.66 -0.91 -11.83
N LEU A 61 -12.45 -0.64 -11.37
CA LEU A 61 -11.49 0.20 -12.09
C LEU A 61 -11.05 -0.48 -13.40
N GLY A 62 -11.18 0.25 -14.51
CA GLY A 62 -10.62 -0.16 -15.79
C GLY A 62 -9.08 -0.01 -15.84
N PRO A 63 -8.41 -0.52 -16.89
CA PRO A 63 -6.95 -0.63 -16.96
C PRO A 63 -6.19 0.70 -16.86
N ASP A 64 -6.79 1.80 -17.32
CA ASP A 64 -6.21 3.15 -17.19
C ASP A 64 -6.11 3.66 -15.75
N ARG A 65 -6.93 3.10 -14.85
CA ARG A 65 -7.09 3.53 -13.46
C ARG A 65 -6.78 2.44 -12.44
N ALA A 66 -6.72 1.19 -12.86
CA ALA A 66 -6.34 0.08 -12.01
C ALA A 66 -4.91 0.29 -11.46
N PRO A 67 -4.67 -0.01 -10.17
CA PRO A 67 -3.32 -0.07 -9.65
C PRO A 67 -2.57 -1.23 -10.32
N TRP A 68 -1.24 -1.13 -10.40
CA TRP A 68 -0.43 -2.29 -10.75
C TRP A 68 -0.21 -3.18 -9.52
N ALA A 69 0.00 -4.47 -9.77
CA ALA A 69 0.32 -5.47 -8.76
C ALA A 69 1.84 -5.66 -8.62
N GLY A 70 2.25 -6.08 -7.44
CA GLY A 70 3.63 -6.38 -7.09
C GLY A 70 3.69 -7.32 -5.89
N ASN A 71 4.85 -7.92 -5.68
CA ASN A 71 5.21 -8.65 -4.48
C ASN A 71 5.42 -7.67 -3.32
N TYR A 72 5.23 -8.13 -2.09
CA TYR A 72 5.49 -7.31 -0.89
C TYR A 72 6.97 -7.23 -0.52
N PHE A 73 7.85 -7.98 -1.18
CA PHE A 73 9.28 -8.07 -0.92
C PHE A 73 9.56 -8.39 0.56
N PRO A 74 9.37 -9.66 0.98
CA PRO A 74 9.49 -10.08 2.37
C PRO A 74 10.82 -9.65 2.98
N MET A 75 10.77 -8.99 4.13
CA MET A 75 11.96 -8.52 4.83
C MET A 75 12.82 -9.69 5.33
N ALA A 76 12.20 -10.82 5.68
CA ALA A 76 12.90 -12.05 6.04
C ALA A 76 13.84 -12.55 4.92
N ASP A 77 13.47 -12.31 3.66
CA ASP A 77 14.23 -12.74 2.49
C ASP A 77 15.24 -11.66 2.01
N GLY A 78 15.38 -10.56 2.76
CA GLY A 78 16.23 -9.42 2.40
C GLY A 78 15.48 -8.23 1.80
N GLY A 79 14.15 -8.32 1.67
CA GLY A 79 13.34 -7.25 1.10
C GLY A 79 13.82 -6.86 -0.31
N ILE A 80 14.08 -5.57 -0.53
CA ILE A 80 14.59 -5.08 -1.81
C ILE A 80 16.10 -5.32 -2.02
N ALA A 81 16.80 -5.89 -1.03
CA ALA A 81 18.17 -6.41 -1.16
C ALA A 81 18.20 -7.87 -1.61
N HIS A 82 17.04 -8.47 -1.85
CA HIS A 82 16.92 -9.80 -2.42
C HIS A 82 17.27 -9.80 -3.93
N ARG A 83 18.20 -10.67 -4.34
CA ARG A 83 18.54 -10.91 -5.75
C ARG A 83 17.56 -11.90 -6.37
N TRP A 84 16.40 -11.40 -6.75
CA TRP A 84 15.22 -12.21 -7.12
C TRP A 84 15.37 -13.00 -8.41
N GLN A 85 16.33 -12.65 -9.27
CA GLN A 85 16.57 -13.33 -10.55
C GLN A 85 17.15 -14.73 -10.38
N THR A 86 17.88 -14.98 -9.29
CA THR A 86 18.56 -16.26 -9.07
C THR A 86 18.63 -16.60 -7.57
N PRO A 87 17.97 -17.68 -7.09
CA PRO A 87 17.97 -18.06 -5.67
C PRO A 87 19.37 -18.28 -5.08
N SER A 88 20.34 -18.72 -5.89
CA SER A 88 21.72 -18.95 -5.44
C SER A 88 22.51 -17.68 -5.13
N THR A 89 22.00 -16.50 -5.51
CA THR A 89 22.71 -15.22 -5.38
C THR A 89 22.22 -14.36 -4.22
N GLN A 90 21.31 -14.87 -3.39
CA GLN A 90 20.81 -14.17 -2.20
C GLN A 90 21.93 -13.80 -1.24
N ILE A 91 21.87 -12.58 -0.70
CA ILE A 91 22.82 -12.08 0.29
C ILE A 91 22.55 -12.79 1.63
N ARG A 92 23.48 -13.65 2.05
CA ARG A 92 23.40 -14.43 3.29
C ARG A 92 23.88 -13.61 4.49
N SER A 93 23.59 -14.11 5.69
CA SER A 93 24.16 -13.56 6.92
C SER A 93 25.69 -13.72 6.91
N GLY A 94 26.42 -12.61 7.00
CA GLY A 94 27.89 -12.58 6.94
C GLY A 94 28.49 -12.15 5.60
N ASP A 95 27.71 -12.15 4.51
CA ASP A 95 28.22 -11.71 3.20
C ASP A 95 28.64 -10.23 3.24
N LYS A 96 29.80 -9.93 2.66
CA LYS A 96 30.25 -8.56 2.44
C LYS A 96 29.33 -7.88 1.43
N VAL A 97 28.86 -6.69 1.78
CA VAL A 97 28.01 -5.86 0.91
C VAL A 97 28.83 -4.67 0.42
N GLY A 98 28.84 -4.48 -0.89
CA GLY A 98 29.71 -3.53 -1.58
C GLY A 98 31.12 -4.05 -1.82
N ASP A 99 31.79 -3.42 -2.76
CA ASP A 99 33.16 -3.75 -3.17
C ASP A 99 33.88 -2.53 -3.75
N THR A 100 35.07 -2.69 -4.30
CA THR A 100 35.79 -1.59 -4.95
C THR A 100 35.08 -1.14 -6.24
N ARG A 101 35.27 0.14 -6.61
CA ARG A 101 34.84 0.65 -7.91
C ARG A 101 35.38 -0.21 -9.07
N GLU A 102 36.66 -0.57 -9.01
CA GLU A 102 37.33 -1.37 -10.03
C GLU A 102 36.66 -2.74 -10.22
N HIS A 103 36.25 -3.39 -9.13
CA HIS A 103 35.49 -4.64 -9.19
C HIS A 103 34.25 -4.51 -10.08
N PHE A 104 33.43 -3.48 -9.86
CA PHE A 104 32.20 -3.29 -10.64
C PHE A 104 32.43 -2.77 -12.06
N GLN A 105 33.52 -2.03 -12.31
CA GLN A 105 33.90 -1.64 -13.67
C GLN A 105 34.31 -2.84 -14.52
N ASN A 106 34.91 -3.86 -13.90
CA ASN A 106 35.33 -5.09 -14.57
C ASN A 106 34.24 -6.19 -14.57
N MET A 107 33.12 -5.97 -13.87
CA MET A 107 32.01 -6.91 -13.82
C MET A 107 31.21 -6.89 -15.13
N SER A 108 30.83 -8.06 -15.64
CA SER A 108 30.03 -8.13 -16.86
C SER A 108 28.63 -7.53 -16.66
N PRO A 109 28.00 -6.98 -17.72
CA PRO A 109 26.63 -6.48 -17.64
C PRO A 109 25.62 -7.54 -17.16
N SER A 110 25.84 -8.82 -17.49
CA SER A 110 24.97 -9.93 -17.06
C SER A 110 25.05 -10.23 -15.56
N LEU A 111 26.21 -10.01 -14.94
CA LEU A 111 26.36 -10.14 -13.49
C LEU A 111 25.78 -8.91 -12.77
N ILE A 112 25.98 -7.71 -13.30
CA ILE A 112 25.34 -6.48 -12.78
C ILE A 112 23.81 -6.59 -12.84
N ALA A 113 23.27 -7.20 -13.89
CA ALA A 113 21.82 -7.41 -14.04
C ALA A 113 21.22 -8.34 -12.96
N GLN A 114 22.03 -9.19 -12.33
CA GLN A 114 21.60 -10.08 -11.25
C GLN A 114 21.65 -9.44 -9.87
N LEU A 115 22.19 -8.23 -9.73
CA LEU A 115 22.19 -7.52 -8.46
C LEU A 115 20.75 -7.22 -7.99
N SER A 116 20.57 -7.07 -6.69
CA SER A 116 19.27 -6.75 -6.12
C SER A 116 18.81 -5.34 -6.52
N PRO A 117 17.51 -5.04 -6.43
CA PRO A 117 16.99 -3.71 -6.74
C PRO A 117 17.75 -2.56 -6.04
N VAL A 118 18.08 -2.72 -4.76
CA VAL A 118 18.78 -1.68 -3.98
C VAL A 118 20.29 -1.62 -4.26
N GLU A 119 20.94 -2.74 -4.56
CA GLU A 119 22.35 -2.73 -5.00
C GLU A 119 22.50 -1.99 -6.33
N LYS A 120 21.58 -2.22 -7.27
CA LYS A 120 21.51 -1.47 -8.54
C LYS A 120 21.30 0.02 -8.29
N TYR A 121 20.47 0.39 -7.31
CA TYR A 121 20.28 1.78 -6.91
C TYR A 121 21.56 2.41 -6.36
N ASP A 122 22.26 1.75 -5.43
CA ASP A 122 23.55 2.23 -4.90
C ASP A 122 24.59 2.43 -6.02
N LEU A 123 24.74 1.44 -6.91
CA LEU A 123 25.63 1.54 -8.07
C LEU A 123 25.25 2.69 -9.01
N LEU A 124 23.96 2.90 -9.26
CA LEU A 124 23.48 4.01 -10.08
C LEU A 124 23.87 5.37 -9.47
N ARG A 125 23.91 5.45 -8.14
CA ARG A 125 24.34 6.64 -7.40
C ARG A 125 25.86 6.77 -7.30
N GLY A 126 26.64 5.82 -7.84
CA GLY A 126 28.11 5.79 -7.71
C GLY A 126 28.56 5.48 -6.29
N ARG A 127 27.75 4.78 -5.50
CA ARG A 127 27.99 4.46 -4.09
C ARG A 127 28.45 3.01 -3.94
N TYR A 128 29.75 2.78 -4.06
CA TYR A 128 30.35 1.44 -3.97
C TYR A 128 30.48 0.89 -2.54
N ASP A 129 30.23 1.74 -1.55
CA ASP A 129 30.04 1.38 -0.15
C ASP A 129 28.64 0.83 0.16
N PHE A 130 27.72 0.85 -0.81
CA PHE A 130 26.38 0.21 -0.78
C PHE A 130 25.56 0.59 0.47
N PRO A 131 25.40 1.89 0.75
CA PRO A 131 24.80 2.35 1.97
C PRO A 131 23.30 2.02 2.07
N ALA A 132 22.53 2.16 0.98
CA ALA A 132 21.11 1.83 1.00
C ALA A 132 20.91 0.32 1.18
N THR A 133 21.71 -0.49 0.48
CA THR A 133 21.68 -1.96 0.62
C THR A 133 21.98 -2.40 2.06
N LYS A 134 23.00 -1.81 2.69
CA LYS A 134 23.32 -2.07 4.10
C LYS A 134 22.18 -1.65 5.02
N TYR A 135 21.60 -0.48 4.77
CA TYR A 135 20.45 0.01 5.53
C TYR A 135 19.29 -0.99 5.47
N GLU A 136 18.92 -1.47 4.27
CA GLU A 136 17.87 -2.48 4.10
C GLU A 136 18.13 -3.70 4.95
N LEU A 137 19.29 -4.33 4.80
CA LEU A 137 19.61 -5.58 5.46
C LEU A 137 19.64 -5.42 6.99
N GLN A 138 20.16 -4.29 7.49
CA GLN A 138 20.42 -4.05 8.91
C GLN A 138 19.22 -3.48 9.67
N ASN A 139 18.31 -2.75 9.02
CA ASN A 139 17.23 -2.05 9.71
C ASN A 139 15.85 -2.65 9.41
N ARG A 140 15.66 -3.19 8.21
CA ARG A 140 14.38 -3.78 7.77
C ARG A 140 14.49 -5.29 7.65
N GLY A 141 15.56 -5.76 7.02
CA GLY A 141 15.77 -7.14 6.62
C GLY A 141 16.38 -8.06 7.69
N PRO A 142 17.00 -9.17 7.26
CA PRO A 142 17.31 -10.30 8.13
C PRO A 142 18.51 -10.06 9.06
N ARG A 143 19.30 -9.00 8.85
CA ARG A 143 20.46 -8.68 9.70
C ARG A 143 20.12 -7.78 10.89
N ARG A 144 18.88 -7.29 11.00
CA ARG A 144 18.42 -6.54 12.18
C ARG A 144 18.37 -7.42 13.44
N ASP A 145 18.40 -6.79 14.61
CA ASP A 145 18.49 -7.49 15.91
C ASP A 145 17.28 -8.40 16.16
N MET A 146 16.07 -7.83 16.11
CA MET A 146 14.83 -8.59 16.16
C MET A 146 14.51 -9.11 14.76
N LYS A 147 14.44 -10.41 14.52
CA LYS A 147 14.23 -10.91 13.16
C LYS A 147 12.86 -10.52 12.61
N PRO A 148 12.76 -10.17 11.31
CA PRO A 148 11.47 -9.94 10.67
C PRO A 148 10.66 -11.22 10.59
N GLU A 149 9.38 -11.09 10.90
CA GLU A 149 8.39 -12.13 10.65
C GLU A 149 8.17 -12.32 9.15
N SER A 150 7.64 -13.48 8.74
CA SER A 150 7.46 -13.82 7.32
C SER A 150 6.50 -12.88 6.59
N TRP A 151 5.52 -12.29 7.29
CA TRP A 151 4.56 -11.34 6.73
C TRP A 151 5.08 -9.90 6.65
N GLU A 152 6.21 -9.59 7.31
CA GLU A 152 6.79 -8.26 7.26
C GLU A 152 7.40 -7.97 5.88
N GLY A 153 6.96 -6.85 5.29
CA GLY A 153 7.45 -6.39 4.00
C GLY A 153 6.93 -5.01 3.67
N PHE A 154 6.97 -4.69 2.39
CA PHE A 154 6.60 -3.41 1.81
C PHE A 154 5.16 -3.40 1.26
N CYS A 155 4.27 -4.27 1.73
CA CYS A 155 2.89 -4.37 1.21
C CYS A 155 2.19 -3.00 1.15
N ASN A 156 2.27 -2.20 2.22
CA ASN A 156 1.73 -0.84 2.28
C ASN A 156 2.32 0.06 1.18
N GLY A 157 3.63 0.08 1.04
CA GLY A 157 4.34 0.92 0.08
C GLY A 157 4.08 0.48 -1.36
N VAL A 158 4.04 -0.82 -1.61
CA VAL A 158 3.70 -1.40 -2.92
C VAL A 158 2.27 -1.06 -3.32
N ARG A 159 1.29 -1.18 -2.43
CA ARG A 159 -0.10 -0.74 -2.71
C ARG A 159 -0.15 0.76 -3.03
N CYS A 160 0.54 1.58 -2.24
CA CYS A 160 0.56 3.03 -2.45
C CYS A 160 1.20 3.42 -3.79
N ALA A 161 2.35 2.81 -4.11
CA ALA A 161 3.04 3.01 -5.37
C ALA A 161 2.19 2.51 -6.55
N GLY A 162 1.51 1.38 -6.40
CA GLY A 162 0.54 0.79 -7.31
C GLY A 162 -0.54 1.77 -7.76
N ILE A 163 -1.08 2.50 -6.79
CA ILE A 163 -2.15 3.48 -6.97
C ILE A 163 -1.62 4.79 -7.57
N ASN A 164 -0.44 5.26 -7.14
CA ASN A 164 0.03 6.62 -7.43
C ASN A 164 1.00 6.72 -8.61
N LEU A 165 1.68 5.63 -8.98
CA LEU A 165 2.61 5.59 -10.11
C LEU A 165 2.01 4.84 -11.30
N ARG A 166 2.42 5.23 -12.51
CA ARG A 166 2.19 4.43 -13.71
C ARG A 166 3.00 3.14 -13.62
N GLU A 167 2.44 2.03 -14.10
CA GLU A 167 3.15 0.75 -14.08
C GLU A 167 4.44 0.81 -14.91
N PRO A 168 5.61 0.38 -14.39
CA PRO A 168 6.80 0.22 -15.20
C PRO A 168 6.60 -0.98 -16.15
N LYS A 169 6.76 -0.75 -17.46
CA LYS A 169 6.43 -1.75 -18.50
C LYS A 169 7.67 -2.35 -19.16
N TYR A 170 8.71 -1.54 -19.29
CA TYR A 170 9.91 -1.90 -20.04
C TYR A 170 11.16 -1.85 -19.16
N PRO A 171 12.13 -2.75 -19.37
CA PRO A 171 13.44 -2.64 -18.74
C PRO A 171 14.12 -1.32 -19.12
N VAL A 172 14.91 -0.79 -18.18
CA VAL A 172 15.61 0.50 -18.33
C VAL A 172 17.08 0.28 -18.09
N VAL A 173 17.91 0.63 -19.08
CA VAL A 173 19.36 0.71 -18.88
C VAL A 173 19.71 2.13 -18.47
N MET A 174 20.42 2.25 -17.35
CA MET A 174 21.01 3.49 -16.86
C MET A 174 22.53 3.39 -16.88
N THR A 175 23.20 4.54 -16.91
CA THR A 175 24.66 4.61 -16.80
C THR A 175 25.00 5.47 -15.60
N ASN A 176 25.82 4.94 -14.70
CA ASN A 176 26.30 5.69 -13.55
C ASN A 176 27.43 6.68 -13.95
N PRO A 177 27.90 7.57 -13.06
CA PRO A 177 28.96 8.53 -13.38
C PRO A 177 30.29 7.91 -13.84
N ASP A 178 30.53 6.63 -13.52
CA ASP A 178 31.76 5.90 -13.84
C ASP A 178 31.64 5.05 -15.12
N GLY A 179 30.55 5.20 -15.87
CA GLY A 179 30.33 4.52 -17.15
C GLY A 179 29.70 3.12 -17.04
N ILE A 180 29.39 2.66 -15.83
CA ILE A 180 28.81 1.32 -15.60
C ILE A 180 27.34 1.32 -16.06
N ARG A 181 27.00 0.38 -16.96
CA ARG A 181 25.63 0.18 -17.45
C ARG A 181 24.86 -0.75 -16.50
N ILE A 182 23.71 -0.29 -16.01
CA ILE A 182 22.90 -0.97 -15.00
C ILE A 182 21.50 -1.19 -15.58
N LEU A 183 21.10 -2.46 -15.68
CA LEU A 183 19.77 -2.87 -16.14
C LEU A 183 18.81 -2.95 -14.96
N PHE A 184 17.75 -2.15 -15.00
CA PHE A 184 16.60 -2.25 -14.11
C PHE A 184 15.43 -2.90 -14.84
N GLU A 185 14.99 -4.04 -14.34
CA GLU A 185 13.79 -4.74 -14.78
C GLU A 185 12.53 -4.12 -14.13
N PRO A 186 11.32 -4.29 -14.70
CA PRO A 186 10.08 -3.82 -14.09
C PRO A 186 9.91 -4.22 -12.61
N ALA A 187 10.27 -5.46 -12.24
CA ALA A 187 10.23 -5.90 -10.83
C ALA A 187 11.20 -5.11 -9.93
N ASP A 188 12.40 -4.75 -10.41
CA ASP A 188 13.33 -3.91 -9.64
C ASP A 188 12.71 -2.54 -9.36
N LEU A 189 12.03 -1.97 -10.35
CA LEU A 189 11.38 -0.67 -10.23
C LEU A 189 10.18 -0.74 -9.27
N LYS A 190 9.34 -1.77 -9.38
CA LYS A 190 8.23 -1.99 -8.42
C LYS A 190 8.77 -2.14 -7.00
N ALA A 191 9.86 -2.89 -6.79
CA ALA A 191 10.53 -3.04 -5.50
C ALA A 191 11.00 -1.70 -4.91
N LEU A 192 11.81 -0.95 -5.67
CA LEU A 192 12.33 0.35 -5.25
C LEU A 192 11.21 1.35 -4.94
N SER A 193 10.15 1.38 -5.76
CA SER A 193 9.00 2.25 -5.50
C SER A 193 8.22 1.83 -4.26
N GLY A 194 8.01 0.53 -4.05
CA GLY A 194 7.34 0.00 -2.87
C GLY A 194 8.07 0.41 -1.60
N ALA A 195 9.40 0.21 -1.57
CA ALA A 195 10.21 0.63 -0.43
C ALA A 195 10.25 2.15 -0.25
N SER A 196 10.28 2.93 -1.33
CA SER A 196 10.24 4.39 -1.25
C SER A 196 8.90 4.91 -0.70
N TYR A 197 7.79 4.26 -1.06
CA TYR A 197 6.44 4.56 -0.59
C TYR A 197 6.09 3.90 0.75
N PHE A 198 7.01 3.14 1.36
CA PHE A 198 6.82 2.62 2.72
C PHE A 198 6.49 3.74 3.71
N TYR A 199 7.08 4.92 3.45
CA TYR A 199 6.62 6.20 3.97
C TYR A 199 6.09 7.04 2.80
N VAL A 200 4.94 7.67 2.99
CA VAL A 200 4.29 8.51 1.97
C VAL A 200 4.16 9.93 2.48
N GLU A 201 4.37 10.89 1.58
CA GLU A 201 4.34 12.33 1.90
C GLU A 201 2.99 12.77 2.51
N LYS A 202 1.88 12.26 1.96
CA LYS A 202 0.52 12.60 2.40
C LYS A 202 -0.26 11.33 2.71
N TYR A 203 -0.90 11.35 3.88
CA TYR A 203 -1.55 10.20 4.47
C TYR A 203 -2.87 10.60 5.13
N ALA A 204 -3.92 9.82 4.91
CA ALA A 204 -5.16 9.89 5.67
C ALA A 204 -5.62 8.47 6.00
N GLN A 205 -6.08 8.24 7.23
CA GLN A 205 -6.56 6.94 7.70
C GLN A 205 -7.90 7.10 8.44
N MET A 206 -8.71 6.06 8.35
CA MET A 206 -9.93 5.84 9.11
C MET A 206 -9.84 4.47 9.76
N GLY A 207 -10.26 4.37 11.02
CA GLY A 207 -9.98 3.21 11.84
C GLY A 207 -8.49 3.02 12.15
N ALA A 208 -8.11 1.87 12.71
CA ALA A 208 -6.74 1.52 13.06
C ALA A 208 -6.54 0.00 13.11
N PRO A 209 -5.30 -0.50 12.94
CA PRO A 209 -4.99 -1.92 13.07
C PRO A 209 -5.49 -2.47 14.40
N SER A 210 -6.21 -3.58 14.38
CA SER A 210 -6.65 -4.19 15.63
C SER A 210 -5.51 -4.96 16.30
N ARG A 211 -5.38 -4.83 17.63
CA ARG A 211 -4.56 -5.76 18.41
C ARG A 211 -5.44 -6.93 18.84
N GLU A 212 -5.12 -8.11 18.32
CA GLU A 212 -5.74 -9.39 18.71
C GLU A 212 -7.24 -9.50 18.37
N GLY A 213 -7.74 -8.77 17.37
CA GLY A 213 -9.15 -8.87 16.99
C GLY A 213 -10.11 -8.19 17.98
N ARG A 214 -9.64 -7.21 18.78
CA ARG A 214 -10.53 -6.36 19.60
C ARG A 214 -11.23 -5.30 18.74
N HIS A 215 -12.50 -5.03 19.03
CA HIS A 215 -13.47 -4.32 18.16
C HIS A 215 -13.35 -2.79 18.10
N GLU A 216 -12.26 -2.19 18.55
CA GLU A 216 -12.33 -0.80 19.00
C GLU A 216 -11.93 0.25 17.97
N SER A 217 -11.58 -0.10 16.73
CA SER A 217 -11.04 0.89 15.80
C SER A 217 -11.42 0.69 14.34
N GLN A 218 -12.60 0.13 14.03
CA GLN A 218 -13.05 0.05 12.63
C GLN A 218 -13.46 1.43 12.10
N PRO A 219 -13.34 1.70 10.78
CA PRO A 219 -13.93 2.89 10.19
C PRO A 219 -15.46 2.85 10.36
N ASN A 220 -16.08 4.02 10.51
CA ASN A 220 -17.53 4.17 10.48
C ASN A 220 -18.11 3.57 9.19
N ALA A 221 -19.13 2.72 9.28
CA ALA A 221 -19.62 2.03 8.08
C ALA A 221 -20.30 2.97 7.08
N ALA A 222 -20.89 4.09 7.53
CA ALA A 222 -21.43 5.11 6.62
C ALA A 222 -20.31 5.88 5.90
N ALA A 223 -19.22 6.21 6.59
CA ALA A 223 -18.05 6.82 5.95
C ALA A 223 -17.40 5.85 4.95
N PHE A 224 -17.29 4.56 5.31
CA PHE A 224 -16.78 3.52 4.41
C PHE A 224 -17.64 3.37 3.14
N ASP A 225 -18.97 3.32 3.27
CA ASP A 225 -19.89 3.24 2.14
C ASP A 225 -19.76 4.46 1.20
N LEU A 226 -19.54 5.66 1.76
CA LEU A 226 -19.22 6.87 1.00
C LEU A 226 -17.91 6.72 0.21
N ILE A 227 -16.86 6.17 0.82
CA ILE A 227 -15.57 5.95 0.15
C ILE A 227 -15.74 5.05 -1.06
N LEU A 228 -16.47 3.93 -0.94
CA LEU A 228 -16.70 3.02 -2.06
C LEU A 228 -17.33 3.75 -3.24
N ARG A 229 -18.44 4.43 -3.01
CA ARG A 229 -19.21 5.03 -4.10
C ARG A 229 -18.58 6.29 -4.66
N PHE A 230 -18.03 7.13 -3.80
CA PHE A 230 -17.45 8.39 -4.22
C PHE A 230 -16.00 8.23 -4.68
N PHE A 231 -15.15 7.56 -3.91
CA PHE A 231 -13.72 7.48 -4.23
C PHE A 231 -13.45 6.46 -5.35
N VAL A 232 -14.03 5.26 -5.25
CA VAL A 232 -13.88 4.22 -6.29
C VAL A 232 -14.88 4.46 -7.42
N GLY A 233 -16.18 4.55 -7.12
CA GLY A 233 -17.24 4.67 -8.13
C GLY A 233 -17.18 5.95 -8.98
N GLU A 234 -17.03 7.11 -8.33
CA GLU A 234 -17.08 8.42 -8.97
C GLU A 234 -15.68 8.95 -9.34
N LYS A 235 -14.73 8.96 -8.40
CA LYS A 235 -13.36 9.47 -8.64
C LYS A 235 -12.43 8.46 -9.31
N ARG A 236 -12.86 7.21 -9.48
CA ARG A 236 -12.11 6.14 -10.17
C ARG A 236 -10.69 5.99 -9.61
N LYS A 237 -10.57 6.01 -8.28
CA LYS A 237 -9.29 5.85 -7.58
C LYS A 237 -9.41 4.76 -6.53
N ALA A 238 -8.45 3.84 -6.54
CA ALA A 238 -8.33 2.83 -5.49
C ALA A 238 -7.88 3.46 -4.17
N PHE A 239 -8.13 2.75 -3.08
CA PHE A 239 -7.66 3.05 -1.74
C PHE A 239 -7.21 1.76 -1.06
N VAL A 240 -6.58 1.85 0.12
CA VAL A 240 -6.02 0.68 0.79
C VAL A 240 -6.85 0.33 2.03
N ILE A 241 -7.03 -0.96 2.27
CA ILE A 241 -7.66 -1.51 3.46
C ILE A 241 -6.78 -2.57 4.10
N ASP A 242 -7.16 -2.95 5.32
CA ASP A 242 -6.81 -4.25 5.90
C ASP A 242 -8.08 -5.03 6.22
N SER A 243 -8.24 -6.17 5.55
CA SER A 243 -9.30 -7.15 5.78
C SER A 243 -8.81 -8.40 6.50
N HIS A 244 -7.53 -8.47 6.88
CA HIS A 244 -6.97 -9.55 7.67
C HIS A 244 -7.08 -9.19 9.15
N LEU A 245 -8.07 -9.77 9.82
CA LEU A 245 -8.51 -9.37 11.16
C LEU A 245 -7.65 -10.00 12.29
N GLY A 246 -6.39 -10.28 11.99
CA GLY A 246 -5.43 -10.97 12.85
C GLY A 246 -4.40 -10.03 13.49
N SER A 247 -3.27 -10.59 13.94
CA SER A 247 -2.11 -9.80 14.39
C SER A 247 -1.23 -9.29 13.25
N GLU A 248 -1.38 -9.89 12.08
CA GLU A 248 -0.67 -9.52 10.85
C GLU A 248 -1.43 -8.40 10.14
N ILE A 249 -0.69 -7.43 9.60
CA ILE A 249 -1.28 -6.33 8.83
C ILE A 249 -1.05 -6.59 7.34
N TRP A 250 -2.13 -6.76 6.59
CA TRP A 250 -2.08 -7.00 5.15
C TRP A 250 -2.78 -5.88 4.41
N ASN A 251 -2.01 -5.10 3.66
CA ASN A 251 -2.51 -3.96 2.91
C ASN A 251 -3.01 -4.42 1.53
N GLU A 252 -4.31 -4.28 1.29
CA GLU A 252 -4.92 -4.62 0.00
C GLU A 252 -5.52 -3.37 -0.65
N SER A 253 -5.36 -3.22 -1.97
CA SER A 253 -6.00 -2.13 -2.70
C SER A 253 -7.43 -2.51 -3.09
N VAL A 254 -8.42 -1.72 -2.69
CA VAL A 254 -9.80 -1.88 -3.18
C VAL A 254 -9.88 -1.33 -4.60
N ILE A 255 -10.12 -2.21 -5.56
CA ILE A 255 -10.17 -1.89 -7.00
C ILE A 255 -11.59 -1.94 -7.57
N GLY A 256 -12.53 -2.48 -6.80
CA GLY A 256 -13.92 -2.59 -7.20
C GLY A 256 -14.81 -2.98 -6.03
N TYR A 257 -16.12 -2.90 -6.26
CA TYR A 257 -17.12 -3.33 -5.30
C TYR A 257 -18.43 -3.69 -6.00
N LYS A 258 -19.22 -4.53 -5.36
CA LYS A 258 -20.64 -4.72 -5.63
C LYS A 258 -21.38 -4.65 -4.30
N ARG A 259 -22.49 -3.92 -4.27
CA ARG A 259 -23.34 -3.82 -3.08
C ARG A 259 -24.82 -3.79 -3.45
N GLU A 260 -25.63 -4.23 -2.52
CA GLU A 260 -27.09 -4.20 -2.54
C GLU A 260 -27.56 -3.50 -1.28
N VAL A 261 -28.48 -2.55 -1.44
CA VAL A 261 -29.09 -1.79 -0.34
C VAL A 261 -30.51 -2.31 -0.14
N SER A 262 -30.87 -2.67 1.09
CA SER A 262 -32.23 -3.11 1.43
C SER A 262 -33.25 -1.98 1.29
N ALA A 263 -34.53 -2.33 1.34
CA ALA A 263 -35.57 -1.34 1.64
C ALA A 263 -35.32 -0.72 3.04
N PRO A 264 -35.75 0.53 3.27
CA PRO A 264 -35.71 1.14 4.59
C PRO A 264 -36.51 0.33 5.63
N GLU A 265 -35.94 0.18 6.82
CA GLU A 265 -36.50 -0.52 7.95
C GLU A 265 -36.65 0.43 9.15
N GLU A 266 -37.61 0.12 10.02
CA GLU A 266 -37.73 0.82 11.30
C GLU A 266 -36.57 0.48 12.25
N LEU A 267 -36.21 1.44 13.09
CA LEU A 267 -35.24 1.21 14.16
C LEU A 267 -35.86 0.40 15.30
N THR A 268 -35.07 -0.48 15.91
CA THR A 268 -35.42 -1.14 17.17
C THR A 268 -35.48 -0.11 18.31
N PRO A 269 -36.16 -0.42 19.44
CA PRO A 269 -36.19 0.47 20.59
C PRO A 269 -34.79 0.83 21.14
N GLU A 270 -33.83 -0.08 21.04
CA GLU A 270 -32.44 0.15 21.47
C GLU A 270 -31.71 1.09 20.52
N GLU A 271 -31.81 0.85 19.21
CA GLU A 271 -31.22 1.73 18.20
C GLU A 271 -31.81 3.15 18.28
N ARG A 272 -33.12 3.30 18.53
CA ARG A 272 -33.76 4.61 18.74
C ARG A 272 -33.21 5.34 19.96
N ARG A 273 -32.90 4.62 21.05
CA ARG A 273 -32.29 5.21 22.25
C ARG A 273 -30.86 5.65 21.99
N GLY A 274 -30.07 4.83 21.30
CA GLY A 274 -28.68 5.14 20.95
C GLY A 274 -28.56 6.23 19.88
N ARG A 275 -29.56 6.35 18.99
CA ARG A 275 -29.57 7.28 17.85
C ARG A 275 -30.92 8.00 17.72
N PRO A 276 -31.27 8.93 18.62
CA PRO A 276 -32.58 9.59 18.61
C PRO A 276 -32.87 10.41 17.33
N TRP A 277 -31.82 10.80 16.61
CA TRP A 277 -31.91 11.53 15.35
C TRP A 277 -32.32 10.64 14.16
N ALA A 278 -32.03 9.34 14.22
CA ALA A 278 -32.25 8.42 13.12
C ALA A 278 -33.75 8.07 12.98
N LYS A 279 -34.24 8.07 11.74
CA LYS A 279 -35.65 7.83 11.40
C LYS A 279 -35.90 6.48 10.74
N SER A 280 -34.92 5.99 10.01
CA SER A 280 -34.92 4.64 9.44
C SER A 280 -33.51 4.10 9.37
N LYS A 281 -33.37 2.83 8.98
CA LYS A 281 -32.09 2.21 8.68
C LYS A 281 -32.18 1.40 7.39
N VAL A 282 -31.04 1.15 6.75
CA VAL A 282 -30.92 0.18 5.65
C VAL A 282 -29.75 -0.76 5.92
N THR A 283 -29.86 -2.00 5.44
CA THR A 283 -28.75 -2.95 5.42
C THR A 283 -28.10 -2.92 4.05
N VAL A 284 -26.77 -2.84 4.04
CA VAL A 284 -25.95 -3.01 2.85
C VAL A 284 -25.23 -4.35 2.93
N LYS A 285 -25.27 -5.12 1.85
CA LYS A 285 -24.58 -6.41 1.70
C LYS A 285 -23.89 -6.47 0.33
N GLY A 286 -22.73 -7.08 0.26
CA GLY A 286 -21.97 -7.15 -0.99
C GLY A 286 -20.57 -7.69 -0.82
N TYR A 287 -19.69 -7.34 -1.77
CA TYR A 287 -18.27 -7.66 -1.70
C TYR A 287 -17.42 -6.52 -2.26
N LEU A 288 -16.18 -6.46 -1.76
CA LEU A 288 -15.08 -5.68 -2.32
C LEU A 288 -14.28 -6.57 -3.24
N GLU A 289 -13.69 -5.98 -4.26
CA GLU A 289 -12.64 -6.60 -5.06
C GLU A 289 -11.32 -6.00 -4.65
N THR A 290 -10.44 -6.83 -4.09
CA THR A 290 -9.18 -6.40 -3.47
C THR A 290 -7.98 -6.97 -4.20
N LEU A 291 -6.94 -6.15 -4.33
CA LEU A 291 -5.65 -6.53 -4.88
C LEU A 291 -4.64 -6.62 -3.75
N GLY A 292 -4.20 -7.85 -3.45
CA GLY A 292 -3.12 -8.15 -2.52
C GLY A 292 -1.79 -8.39 -3.23
N GLU A 293 -1.01 -9.33 -2.69
CA GLU A 293 0.33 -9.65 -3.14
C GLU A 293 0.37 -10.68 -4.28
N ILE A 294 1.38 -10.56 -5.14
CA ILE A 294 1.70 -11.53 -6.18
C ILE A 294 3.14 -12.03 -6.03
N ASP A 295 3.49 -13.08 -6.78
CA ASP A 295 4.87 -13.58 -6.83
C ASP A 295 5.83 -12.53 -7.43
N ILE A 296 7.11 -12.60 -7.06
CA ILE A 296 8.13 -11.66 -7.54
C ILE A 296 8.40 -11.82 -9.04
N VAL A 297 8.29 -13.02 -9.59
CA VAL A 297 8.41 -13.28 -11.03
C VAL A 297 7.24 -12.63 -11.78
N GLU A 298 6.03 -12.79 -11.25
CA GLU A 298 4.82 -12.14 -11.78
C GLU A 298 4.92 -10.60 -11.69
N SER A 299 5.64 -10.08 -10.70
CA SER A 299 5.88 -8.64 -10.56
C SER A 299 6.67 -8.07 -11.73
N ASN A 300 7.44 -8.89 -12.45
CA ASN A 300 8.20 -8.45 -13.61
C ASN A 300 7.35 -8.25 -14.87
N LEU A 301 6.09 -8.67 -14.84
CA LEU A 301 5.15 -8.54 -15.94
C LEU A 301 4.27 -7.29 -15.78
N GLU A 302 3.61 -6.89 -16.89
CA GLU A 302 2.50 -5.95 -16.83
C GLU A 302 1.29 -6.61 -16.16
N THR A 303 0.67 -5.91 -15.21
CA THR A 303 -0.35 -6.47 -14.33
C THR A 303 -1.66 -5.70 -14.37
N ARG A 304 -1.67 -4.43 -14.80
CA ARG A 304 -2.88 -3.58 -14.78
C ARG A 304 -4.07 -4.15 -15.53
N GLU A 305 -3.85 -4.75 -16.70
CA GLU A 305 -4.92 -5.38 -17.47
C GLU A 305 -5.55 -6.53 -16.70
N ARG A 306 -4.72 -7.37 -16.08
CA ARG A 306 -5.16 -8.51 -15.26
C ARG A 306 -5.88 -8.05 -13.99
N VAL A 307 -5.42 -6.96 -13.37
CA VAL A 307 -6.11 -6.31 -12.23
C VAL A 307 -7.49 -5.81 -12.67
N ALA A 308 -7.57 -5.10 -13.78
CA ALA A 308 -8.84 -4.55 -14.30
C ALA A 308 -9.81 -5.65 -14.75
N ALA A 309 -9.31 -6.76 -15.28
CA ALA A 309 -10.08 -7.95 -15.59
C ALA A 309 -10.56 -8.71 -14.34
N GLY A 310 -9.95 -8.46 -13.18
CA GLY A 310 -10.25 -9.13 -11.92
C GLY A 310 -9.55 -10.50 -11.77
N GLU A 311 -8.61 -10.83 -12.65
CA GLU A 311 -7.94 -12.14 -12.69
C GLU A 311 -7.05 -12.42 -11.47
N ILE A 312 -6.53 -11.36 -10.85
CA ILE A 312 -5.65 -11.42 -9.67
C ILE A 312 -6.25 -10.67 -8.47
N ALA A 313 -7.56 -10.44 -8.50
CA ALA A 313 -8.30 -9.85 -7.40
C ALA A 313 -8.93 -10.94 -6.52
N LYS A 314 -9.08 -10.63 -5.23
CA LYS A 314 -9.84 -11.44 -4.28
C LYS A 314 -11.16 -10.74 -3.96
N GLN A 315 -12.13 -11.51 -3.48
CA GLN A 315 -13.39 -10.96 -2.99
C GLN A 315 -13.41 -10.96 -1.47
N VAL A 316 -13.75 -9.80 -0.89
CA VAL A 316 -13.97 -9.64 0.55
C VAL A 316 -15.43 -9.27 0.78
N ASN A 317 -16.19 -10.17 1.41
CA ASN A 317 -17.59 -9.91 1.70
C ASN A 317 -17.74 -8.80 2.75
N ILE A 318 -18.74 -7.94 2.55
CA ILE A 318 -19.06 -6.82 3.44
C ILE A 318 -20.55 -6.84 3.78
N LYS A 319 -20.84 -6.47 5.03
CA LYS A 319 -22.20 -6.29 5.52
C LYS A 319 -22.23 -5.25 6.63
N TYR A 320 -23.10 -4.26 6.50
CA TYR A 320 -23.24 -3.19 7.49
C TYR A 320 -24.63 -2.58 7.44
N THR A 321 -25.01 -1.95 8.55
CA THR A 321 -26.24 -1.15 8.69
C THR A 321 -25.88 0.32 8.55
N LEU A 322 -26.70 1.09 7.82
CA LEU A 322 -26.63 2.55 7.74
C LEU A 322 -27.85 3.16 8.42
N TYR A 323 -27.63 4.13 9.30
CA TYR A 323 -28.69 4.85 10.01
C TYR A 323 -28.98 6.18 9.32
N LEU A 324 -30.25 6.38 8.97
CA LEU A 324 -30.69 7.47 8.10
C LEU A 324 -31.43 8.54 8.90
N ASP A 325 -31.13 9.81 8.62
CA ASP A 325 -31.88 10.94 9.15
C ASP A 325 -33.25 11.12 8.46
N ALA A 326 -34.00 12.15 8.83
CA ALA A 326 -35.32 12.45 8.26
C ALA A 326 -35.30 12.77 6.76
N SER A 327 -34.14 13.13 6.21
CA SER A 327 -33.93 13.40 4.78
C SER A 327 -33.46 12.15 4.00
N GLY A 328 -33.31 11.01 4.68
CA GLY A 328 -32.80 9.77 4.09
C GLY A 328 -31.28 9.71 3.95
N GLN A 329 -30.54 10.63 4.57
CA GLN A 329 -29.08 10.66 4.52
C GLN A 329 -28.49 9.80 5.63
N ALA A 330 -27.52 8.95 5.28
CA ALA A 330 -26.74 8.17 6.23
C ALA A 330 -25.79 9.08 7.02
N ARG A 331 -26.01 9.18 8.33
CA ARG A 331 -25.17 9.97 9.26
C ARG A 331 -24.38 9.13 10.25
N ASP A 332 -24.56 7.82 10.21
CA ASP A 332 -23.82 6.85 11.00
C ASP A 332 -24.03 5.45 10.40
N GLY A 333 -23.18 4.49 10.76
CA GLY A 333 -23.32 3.11 10.34
C GLY A 333 -22.49 2.16 11.18
N GLU A 334 -22.97 0.92 11.28
CA GLU A 334 -22.36 -0.14 12.06
C GLU A 334 -22.09 -1.36 11.19
N TRP A 335 -20.89 -1.91 11.31
CA TRP A 335 -20.55 -3.20 10.70
C TRP A 335 -21.38 -4.32 11.33
N GLN A 336 -21.90 -5.22 10.50
CA GLN A 336 -22.59 -6.41 10.99
C GLN A 336 -21.57 -7.49 11.30
N ASN A 337 -21.04 -7.41 12.52
CA ASN A 337 -19.94 -8.23 12.99
C ASN A 337 -20.41 -9.65 13.34
N HIS A 338 -19.98 -10.62 12.56
CA HIS A 338 -20.21 -12.04 12.81
C HIS A 338 -18.90 -12.72 13.24
N GLY A 339 -18.42 -12.36 14.43
CA GLY A 339 -17.24 -12.99 15.05
C GLY A 339 -15.90 -12.41 14.62
N ARG A 340 -14.81 -12.96 15.19
CA ARG A 340 -13.43 -12.43 15.10
C ARG A 340 -12.91 -12.26 13.65
N TYR A 341 -13.37 -13.12 12.74
CA TYR A 341 -12.88 -13.18 11.35
C TYR A 341 -13.88 -12.69 10.30
N ASN A 342 -15.03 -12.15 10.71
CA ASN A 342 -16.05 -11.63 9.80
C ASN A 342 -16.70 -10.39 10.39
N ARG A 343 -15.90 -9.33 10.54
CA ARG A 343 -16.33 -8.04 11.10
C ARG A 343 -16.15 -6.85 10.14
N GLY A 344 -15.81 -7.08 8.87
CA GLY A 344 -15.53 -6.00 7.92
C GLY A 344 -14.04 -5.73 7.79
N VAL A 345 -13.64 -4.45 7.79
CA VAL A 345 -12.23 -4.03 7.67
C VAL A 345 -11.71 -3.44 8.99
N ASP A 346 -10.42 -3.58 9.26
CA ASP A 346 -9.77 -2.98 10.43
C ASP A 346 -9.53 -1.48 10.22
N PHE A 347 -9.03 -1.11 9.03
CA PHE A 347 -8.80 0.29 8.67
C PHE A 347 -8.93 0.53 7.17
N VAL A 348 -9.05 1.80 6.82
CA VAL A 348 -8.93 2.34 5.46
C VAL A 348 -7.87 3.42 5.46
N TRP A 349 -7.02 3.49 4.44
CA TRP A 349 -6.14 4.64 4.25
C TRP A 349 -5.91 5.02 2.79
N PHE A 350 -5.43 6.25 2.63
CA PHE A 350 -5.15 6.91 1.37
C PHE A 350 -3.73 7.47 1.40
N GLY A 351 -2.96 7.17 0.37
CA GLY A 351 -1.64 7.76 0.15
C GLY A 351 -1.65 8.71 -1.04
N GLY A 352 -0.91 9.82 -0.94
CA GLY A 352 -0.71 10.76 -2.02
C GLY A 352 0.65 11.46 -1.97
N GLY A 353 1.05 12.08 -3.07
CA GLY A 353 2.38 12.69 -3.19
C GLY A 353 3.46 11.67 -3.54
N GLY A 354 4.70 11.97 -3.15
CA GLY A 354 5.85 11.11 -3.36
C GLY A 354 6.08 10.07 -2.26
N GLY A 355 6.94 9.10 -2.57
CA GLY A 355 7.58 8.30 -1.53
C GLY A 355 8.54 9.16 -0.71
N ASP A 356 8.59 8.92 0.60
CA ASP A 356 9.26 9.80 1.57
C ASP A 356 10.34 9.09 2.40
N ASP A 357 10.76 7.90 1.97
CA ASP A 357 11.79 7.10 2.66
C ASP A 357 13.09 7.89 2.94
N ALA A 358 13.45 8.82 2.05
CA ALA A 358 14.63 9.67 2.21
C ALA A 358 14.51 10.83 3.20
N SER A 359 13.30 11.30 3.46
CA SER A 359 13.07 12.42 4.37
C SER A 359 12.54 11.97 5.74
N TYR A 360 12.05 10.73 5.84
CA TYR A 360 11.52 10.18 7.07
C TYR A 360 12.59 10.09 8.18
N ARG A 361 12.36 10.82 9.28
CA ARG A 361 13.24 10.88 10.46
C ARG A 361 12.47 10.45 11.71
N ASN A 362 12.64 9.21 12.15
CA ASN A 362 12.18 8.80 13.48
C ASN A 362 13.27 9.11 14.54
N GLY A 363 13.60 10.39 14.72
CA GLY A 363 14.58 10.85 15.72
C GLY A 363 16.05 10.42 15.52
N GLY A 364 16.38 9.76 14.40
CA GLY A 364 17.73 9.25 14.09
C GLY A 364 18.51 10.10 13.07
N PRO A 365 19.78 9.73 12.80
CA PRO A 365 20.60 10.36 11.76
C PRO A 365 19.95 10.25 10.37
N ARG A 366 20.41 11.10 9.44
CA ARG A 366 19.92 11.15 8.06
C ARG A 366 20.10 9.76 7.42
N ARG A 367 19.00 9.14 6.97
CA ARG A 367 19.03 7.79 6.37
C ARG A 367 19.73 7.84 5.02
N GLU A 368 20.69 6.96 4.78
CA GLU A 368 21.21 6.73 3.43
C GLU A 368 20.22 5.82 2.69
N SER A 369 19.24 6.45 2.03
CA SER A 369 17.94 5.86 1.70
C SER A 369 17.49 6.21 0.28
N LEU A 370 16.28 5.76 -0.08
CA LEU A 370 15.74 5.85 -1.44
C LEU A 370 15.21 7.24 -1.78
N ASP A 371 15.91 7.94 -2.67
CA ASP A 371 15.50 9.23 -3.21
C ASP A 371 14.40 9.03 -4.26
N PHE A 372 13.19 9.45 -3.90
CA PHE A 372 12.02 9.31 -4.75
C PHE A 372 12.17 10.01 -6.11
N SER A 373 12.96 11.09 -6.20
CA SER A 373 13.17 11.79 -7.47
C SER A 373 13.94 10.94 -8.49
N VAL A 374 14.85 10.08 -8.01
CA VAL A 374 15.59 9.12 -8.84
C VAL A 374 14.66 8.00 -9.28
N ILE A 375 13.88 7.43 -8.34
CA ILE A 375 12.93 6.34 -8.64
C ILE A 375 11.88 6.81 -9.66
N ARG A 376 11.30 8.00 -9.47
CA ARG A 376 10.34 8.59 -10.40
C ARG A 376 10.92 8.76 -11.81
N ARG A 377 12.21 9.10 -11.91
CA ARG A 377 12.91 9.21 -13.20
C ARG A 377 13.05 7.86 -13.89
N LEU A 378 13.36 6.80 -13.14
CA LEU A 378 13.43 5.43 -13.66
C LEU A 378 12.06 4.97 -14.18
N PHE A 379 10.99 5.21 -13.40
CA PHE A 379 9.62 4.90 -13.81
C PHE A 379 9.24 5.59 -15.11
N GLY A 380 9.55 6.88 -15.24
CA GLY A 380 9.28 7.65 -16.46
C GLY A 380 9.96 7.06 -17.69
N ARG A 381 11.19 6.53 -17.54
CA ARG A 381 11.93 5.86 -18.62
C ARG A 381 11.36 4.48 -18.95
N SER A 382 10.79 3.78 -17.98
CA SER A 382 10.17 2.46 -18.14
C SER A 382 8.78 2.51 -18.80
N GLN A 383 8.21 3.71 -19.05
CA GLN A 383 6.91 3.85 -19.72
C GLN A 383 6.96 3.66 -21.23
N LYS A 384 8.14 3.71 -21.84
CA LYS A 384 8.32 3.60 -23.28
C LYS A 384 9.44 2.61 -23.58
N PRO A 385 9.35 1.84 -24.67
CA PRO A 385 10.47 1.00 -25.08
C PRO A 385 11.66 1.91 -25.33
N GLN A 386 12.79 1.61 -24.70
CA GLN A 386 14.03 2.28 -25.08
C GLN A 386 14.40 1.78 -26.47
N CYS A 387 14.53 2.70 -27.43
CA CYS A 387 15.18 2.42 -28.72
C CYS A 387 16.69 2.26 -28.47
N SER A 388 17.08 1.23 -27.74
CA SER A 388 18.45 0.79 -27.66
C SER A 388 18.54 -0.46 -28.53
N ARG A 389 19.42 -0.42 -29.55
CA ARG A 389 19.95 -1.63 -30.18
C ARG A 389 20.60 -2.45 -29.07
N VAL A 390 19.84 -3.35 -28.48
CA VAL A 390 20.37 -4.32 -27.52
C VAL A 390 21.07 -5.39 -28.36
N LEU A 391 22.31 -5.11 -28.75
CA LEU A 391 23.28 -6.18 -29.01
C LEU A 391 23.65 -6.73 -27.63
N LEU A 392 22.82 -7.64 -27.12
CA LEU A 392 23.28 -8.68 -26.21
C LEU A 392 23.92 -9.75 -27.11
N THR A 393 25.11 -9.47 -27.64
CA THR A 393 25.94 -10.51 -28.23
C THR A 393 26.68 -11.20 -27.09
N GLN A 394 26.28 -12.46 -26.88
CA GLN A 394 26.94 -13.63 -26.26
C GLN A 394 27.98 -13.40 -25.17
#